data_AF-A0A383C8H7-F1
#
_entry.id   AF-A0A383C8H7-F1
#
_cell.length_a   1.000
_cell.length_b   1.000
_cell.length_c   1.000
_cell.angle_alpha   90.00
_cell.angle_beta   90.00
_cell.angle_gamma   90.00
#
_symmetry.space_group_name_H-M   'P 1'
#
loop_
_entity.id
_entity.type
_entity.pdbx_description
1 polymer ?
#
loop_
_entity_poly.entity_id
_entity_poly.type
_entity_poly.pdbx_seq_one_letter_code
_entity_poly.pdbx_strand_id
1 'polypeptide(L)'
;PRSIVEYYYKSDELGDPMVLEEHITAFGWATPQELDEMLSMSIRINDFLTGLFFALGIKLIDFKLEFGRLYEGEEVRIVLADEINPDNCRLWDVKTNEKLDKDRFRRDLDRVEEAYQEVARRLGILPEGGPRDLQGPDTIQ
;
A
#
# COMPACT_ATOMS: atom_id res chain seq x y z
N PRO A 1 10.12 5.64 17.17
CA PRO A 1 9.38 4.36 17.13
C PRO A 1 9.48 3.79 15.70
N ARG A 2 9.47 2.46 15.53
CA ARG A 2 9.60 1.77 14.23
C ARG A 2 8.21 1.36 13.72
N SER A 3 7.98 1.37 12.40
CA SER A 3 6.78 0.79 11.78
C SER A 3 6.66 -0.71 12.09
N ILE A 4 5.44 -1.17 12.30
CA ILE A 4 5.14 -2.59 12.53
C ILE A 4 4.79 -3.22 11.19
N VAL A 5 5.27 -4.44 10.95
CA VAL A 5 4.92 -5.26 9.78
C VAL A 5 4.25 -6.52 10.31
N GLU A 6 3.09 -6.83 9.76
CA GLU A 6 2.25 -7.96 10.12
C GLU A 6 1.92 -8.75 8.86
N TYR A 7 1.89 -10.08 8.97
CA TYR A 7 1.57 -10.97 7.85
C TYR A 7 0.19 -11.57 8.04
N TYR A 8 -0.54 -11.69 6.93
CA TYR A 8 -1.88 -12.25 6.88
C TYR A 8 -1.95 -13.30 5.78
N TYR A 9 -2.58 -14.43 6.07
CA TYR A 9 -2.82 -15.46 5.07
C TYR A 9 -4.06 -15.09 4.26
N LYS A 10 -3.87 -14.72 2.98
CA LYS A 10 -4.97 -14.31 2.09
C LYS A 10 -5.90 -15.50 1.80
N SER A 11 -7.05 -15.52 2.46
CA SER A 11 -8.08 -16.56 2.36
C SER A 11 -9.41 -16.01 2.85
N ASP A 12 -10.31 -15.71 1.92
CA ASP A 12 -11.66 -15.23 2.22
C ASP A 12 -12.45 -16.23 3.09
N GLU A 13 -12.26 -17.53 2.86
CA GLU A 13 -12.91 -18.60 3.63
C GLU A 13 -12.51 -18.57 5.12
N LEU A 14 -11.25 -18.22 5.41
CA LEU A 14 -10.72 -18.15 6.77
C LEU A 14 -10.76 -16.74 7.35
N GLY A 15 -11.22 -15.74 6.58
CA GLY A 15 -11.28 -14.35 7.00
C GLY A 15 -9.91 -13.71 7.21
N ASP A 16 -8.94 -14.04 6.35
CA ASP A 16 -7.57 -13.50 6.37
C ASP A 16 -6.91 -13.53 7.76
N PRO A 17 -6.60 -14.72 8.33
CA PRO A 17 -6.00 -14.79 9.65
C PRO A 17 -4.57 -14.25 9.66
N MET A 18 -4.20 -13.58 10.76
CA MET A 18 -2.81 -13.18 11.01
C MET A 18 -1.93 -14.43 11.17
N VAL A 19 -0.73 -14.39 10.60
CA VAL A 19 0.23 -15.49 10.64
C VAL A 19 1.62 -15.02 11.07
N LEU A 20 2.39 -15.95 11.62
CA LEU A 20 3.80 -15.74 11.95
C LEU A 20 4.67 -16.12 10.75
N GLU A 21 5.90 -15.59 10.69
CA GLU A 21 6.91 -16.02 9.71
C GLU A 21 7.11 -17.54 9.72
N GLU A 22 7.06 -18.16 10.91
CA GLU A 22 7.14 -19.62 11.08
C GLU A 22 6.02 -20.36 10.34
N HIS A 23 4.79 -19.82 10.30
CA HIS A 23 3.73 -20.42 9.50
C HIS A 23 4.07 -20.33 8.01
N ILE A 24 4.53 -19.16 7.56
CA ILE A 24 4.84 -18.90 6.14
C ILE A 24 5.91 -19.87 5.63
N THR A 25 6.98 -20.06 6.41
CA THR A 25 8.09 -20.95 6.05
C THR A 25 7.70 -22.43 6.21
N ALA A 26 6.99 -22.81 7.28
CA ALA A 26 6.57 -24.20 7.49
C ALA A 26 5.58 -24.71 6.43
N PHE A 27 4.68 -23.84 5.95
CA PHE A 27 3.75 -24.17 4.86
C PHE A 27 4.35 -23.94 3.45
N GLY A 28 5.58 -23.42 3.36
CA GLY A 28 6.27 -23.23 2.08
C GLY A 28 5.64 -22.14 1.19
N TRP A 29 4.92 -21.17 1.77
CA TRP A 29 4.34 -20.07 0.99
C TRP A 29 5.43 -19.10 0.49
N ALA A 30 6.45 -18.87 1.32
CA ALA A 30 7.64 -18.12 0.97
C ALA A 30 8.87 -18.66 1.71
N THR A 31 10.03 -18.51 1.08
CA THR A 31 11.34 -18.81 1.70
C THR A 31 11.76 -17.68 2.65
N PRO A 32 12.69 -17.94 3.59
CA PRO A 32 13.26 -16.89 4.43
C PRO A 32 13.85 -15.72 3.61
N GLN A 33 14.48 -16.01 2.47
CA GLN A 33 15.06 -15.01 1.58
C GLN A 33 13.98 -14.11 0.97
N GLU A 34 12.88 -14.70 0.50
CA GLU A 34 11.74 -13.94 -0.05
C GLU A 34 11.05 -13.10 1.04
N LEU A 35 10.97 -13.60 2.28
CA LEU A 35 10.46 -12.84 3.43
C LEU A 35 11.32 -11.60 3.71
N ASP A 36 12.65 -11.75 3.71
CA ASP A 36 13.58 -10.62 3.87
C ASP A 36 13.44 -9.59 2.74
N GLU A 37 13.29 -10.04 1.49
CA GLU A 37 13.05 -9.17 0.33
C GLU A 37 11.73 -8.40 0.46
N MET A 38 10.64 -9.08 0.81
CA MET A 38 9.32 -8.46 1.04
C MET A 38 9.36 -7.46 2.18
N LEU A 39 10.03 -7.76 3.30
CA LEU A 39 10.17 -6.86 4.44
C LEU A 39 10.96 -5.60 4.06
N SER A 40 12.11 -5.78 3.40
CA SER A 40 12.95 -4.68 2.92
C SER A 40 12.18 -3.77 1.95
N MET A 41 11.44 -4.37 1.00
CA MET A 41 10.63 -3.60 0.06
C MET A 41 9.47 -2.88 0.76
N SER A 42 8.80 -3.52 1.72
CA SER A 42 7.70 -2.94 2.50
C SER A 42 8.14 -1.70 3.28
N ILE A 43 9.31 -1.74 3.91
CA ILE A 43 9.85 -0.58 4.65
C ILE A 43 10.17 0.58 3.70
N ARG A 44 10.73 0.29 2.52
CA ARG A 44 11.03 1.31 1.51
C ARG A 44 9.77 1.94 0.93
N ILE A 45 8.74 1.12 0.66
CA ILE A 45 7.43 1.59 0.21
C ILE A 45 6.79 2.46 1.29
N ASN A 46 6.85 2.05 2.57
CA ASN A 46 6.36 2.85 3.68
C ASN A 46 7.02 4.24 3.73
N ASP A 47 8.34 4.30 3.64
CA ASP A 47 9.08 5.57 3.66
C ASP A 47 8.66 6.50 2.50
N PHE A 48 8.62 5.95 1.28
CA PHE A 48 8.21 6.69 0.09
C PHE A 48 6.76 7.19 0.17
N LEU A 49 5.81 6.31 0.48
CA LEU A 49 4.39 6.67 0.54
C LEU A 49 4.09 7.62 1.71
N THR A 50 4.75 7.45 2.85
CA THR A 50 4.61 8.37 3.98
C THR A 50 5.06 9.77 3.59
N GLY A 51 6.22 9.91 2.95
CA GLY A 51 6.72 11.18 2.44
C GLY A 51 5.78 11.82 1.41
N LEU A 52 5.33 11.01 0.43
CA LEU A 52 4.39 11.43 -0.61
C LEU A 52 3.08 11.96 -0.02
N PHE A 53 2.39 11.15 0.79
CA PHE A 53 1.10 11.56 1.36
C PHE A 53 1.24 12.73 2.31
N PHE A 54 2.32 12.79 3.10
CA PHE A 54 2.53 13.90 4.02
C PHE A 54 2.72 15.23 3.29
N ALA A 55 3.47 15.23 2.17
CA ALA A 55 3.60 16.42 1.30
C ALA A 55 2.25 16.90 0.74
N LEU A 56 1.27 16.00 0.63
CA LEU A 56 -0.10 16.25 0.20
C LEU A 56 -1.07 16.58 1.36
N GLY A 57 -0.55 16.72 2.59
CA GLY A 57 -1.38 16.97 3.77
C GLY A 57 -2.23 15.78 4.20
N ILE A 58 -1.78 14.56 3.91
CA ILE A 58 -2.42 13.30 4.29
C ILE A 58 -1.46 12.50 5.20
N LYS A 59 -1.99 11.93 6.28
CA LYS A 59 -1.31 10.94 7.12
C LYS A 59 -1.59 9.55 6.56
N LEU A 60 -0.53 8.83 6.21
CA LEU A 60 -0.61 7.40 6.00
C LEU A 60 -0.57 6.70 7.36
N ILE A 61 -1.69 6.10 7.78
CA ILE A 61 -1.81 5.43 9.08
C ILE A 61 -1.25 4.01 8.99
N ASP A 62 -1.62 3.29 7.93
CA ASP A 62 -1.10 1.98 7.51
C ASP A 62 -1.61 1.66 6.11
N PHE A 63 -1.08 0.57 5.54
CA PHE A 63 -1.48 0.05 4.24
C PHE A 63 -1.16 -1.45 4.14
N LYS A 64 -1.85 -2.12 3.22
CA LYS A 64 -1.61 -3.53 2.87
C LYS A 64 -0.83 -3.61 1.55
N LEU A 65 0.13 -4.53 1.45
CA LEU A 65 0.82 -4.89 0.22
C LEU A 65 0.59 -6.36 -0.12
N GLU A 66 0.63 -6.66 -1.41
CA GLU A 66 0.69 -8.03 -1.92
C GLU A 66 1.89 -8.17 -2.85
N PHE A 67 2.57 -9.30 -2.78
CA PHE A 67 3.76 -9.57 -3.57
C PHE A 67 3.57 -10.80 -4.44
N GLY A 68 4.19 -10.77 -5.61
CA GLY A 68 4.24 -11.88 -6.54
C GLY A 68 5.68 -12.30 -6.85
N ARG A 69 5.81 -13.47 -7.45
CA ARG A 69 7.06 -13.93 -8.07
C ARG A 69 7.00 -13.62 -9.56
N LEU A 70 7.97 -12.85 -10.05
CA LEU A 70 8.23 -12.70 -11.47
C LEU A 70 9.34 -13.69 -11.86
N TYR A 71 9.07 -14.51 -12.87
CA TYR A 71 10.01 -15.52 -13.37
C TYR A 71 10.66 -15.02 -14.65
N GLU A 72 11.98 -14.92 -14.65
CA GLU A 72 12.81 -14.54 -15.81
C GLU A 72 13.76 -15.71 -16.13
N GLY A 73 13.23 -16.70 -16.86
CA GLY A 73 13.94 -17.96 -17.10
C GLY A 73 14.03 -18.79 -15.82
N GLU A 74 15.25 -19.05 -15.34
CA GLU A 74 15.50 -19.74 -14.07
C GLU A 74 15.58 -18.78 -12.87
N GLU A 75 15.60 -17.46 -13.13
CA GLU A 75 15.66 -16.45 -12.09
C GLU A 75 14.25 -16.12 -11.57
N VAL A 76 14.16 -15.91 -10.25
CA VAL A 76 12.93 -15.51 -9.58
C VAL A 76 13.19 -14.19 -8.86
N ARG A 77 12.29 -13.23 -9.05
CA ARG A 77 12.33 -11.94 -8.38
C ARG A 77 11.01 -11.67 -7.67
N ILE A 78 11.08 -11.23 -6.42
CA ILE A 78 9.90 -10.70 -5.72
C ILE A 78 9.55 -9.31 -6.29
N VAL A 79 8.28 -9.14 -6.63
CA VAL A 79 7.74 -7.87 -7.13
C VAL A 79 6.51 -7.47 -6.34
N LEU A 80 6.36 -6.16 -6.10
CA LEU A 80 5.10 -5.61 -5.61
C LEU A 80 4.02 -5.84 -6.66
N ALA A 81 2.84 -6.27 -6.23
CA ALA A 81 1.69 -6.56 -7.06
C ALA A 81 0.43 -5.86 -6.51
N ASP A 82 -0.74 -6.25 -7.04
CA ASP A 82 -2.05 -5.71 -6.69
C ASP A 82 -2.14 -4.18 -6.91
N GLU A 83 -2.81 -3.46 -6.02
CA GLU A 83 -3.08 -2.03 -6.14
C GLU A 83 -2.54 -1.25 -4.93
N ILE A 84 -2.47 0.08 -5.03
CA ILE A 84 -2.27 1.01 -3.90
C ILE A 84 -3.32 2.12 -4.05
N ASN A 85 -4.30 2.14 -3.15
CA ASN A 85 -5.45 3.03 -3.24
C ASN A 85 -6.09 3.27 -1.85
N PRO A 86 -7.14 4.11 -1.75
CA PRO A 86 -7.82 4.33 -0.47
C PRO A 86 -8.62 3.11 0.05
N ASP A 87 -8.72 2.02 -0.70
CA ASP A 87 -9.29 0.75 -0.21
C ASP A 87 -8.31 -0.01 0.70
N ASN A 88 -7.02 0.05 0.37
CA ASN A 88 -5.96 -0.69 1.05
C ASN A 88 -4.98 0.19 1.85
N CYS A 89 -5.15 1.51 1.85
CA CYS A 89 -4.43 2.46 2.68
C CYS A 89 -5.39 3.20 3.62
N ARG A 90 -5.06 3.32 4.90
CA ARG A 90 -5.75 4.24 5.82
C ARG A 90 -5.13 5.63 5.70
N LEU A 91 -5.92 6.59 5.22
CA LEU A 91 -5.47 7.92 4.79
C LEU A 91 -6.26 9.00 5.52
N TRP A 92 -5.63 9.74 6.42
CA TRP A 92 -6.33 10.76 7.21
C TRP A 92 -5.82 12.16 6.92
N ASP A 93 -6.71 13.15 6.81
CA ASP A 93 -6.29 14.54 6.64
C ASP A 93 -5.42 15.01 7.82
N VAL A 94 -4.31 15.69 7.51
CA VAL A 94 -3.35 16.13 8.54
C VAL A 94 -3.96 17.09 9.54
N LYS A 95 -4.83 18.00 9.08
CA LYS A 95 -5.40 19.09 9.87
C LYS A 95 -6.65 18.66 10.63
N THR A 96 -7.54 17.91 9.98
CA THR A 96 -8.87 17.59 10.53
C THR A 96 -8.96 16.19 11.13
N ASN A 97 -8.01 15.29 10.83
CA ASN A 97 -8.15 13.84 11.04
C ASN A 97 -9.39 13.23 10.35
N GLU A 98 -9.93 13.90 9.33
CA GLU A 98 -10.96 13.33 8.48
C GLU A 98 -10.40 12.09 7.76
N LYS A 99 -11.19 11.01 7.74
CA LYS A 99 -10.82 9.79 7.02
C LYS A 99 -11.11 9.97 5.54
N LEU A 100 -10.13 9.66 4.70
CA LEU A 100 -10.18 9.78 3.25
C LEU A 100 -10.12 8.41 2.55
N ASP A 101 -10.36 7.34 3.32
CA ASP A 101 -10.21 5.93 2.92
C ASP A 101 -11.49 5.11 3.17
N LYS A 102 -11.43 3.81 2.87
CA LYS A 102 -12.54 2.86 3.02
C LYS A 102 -13.14 2.78 4.42
N ASP A 103 -12.45 3.25 5.47
CA ASP A 103 -13.08 3.39 6.79
C ASP A 103 -14.32 4.27 6.79
N ARG A 104 -14.49 5.17 5.80
CA ARG A 104 -15.75 5.92 5.63
C ARG A 104 -16.92 5.00 5.35
N PHE A 105 -16.72 3.97 4.53
CA PHE A 105 -17.73 2.93 4.28
C PHE A 105 -17.87 2.01 5.50
N ARG A 106 -16.76 1.53 6.08
CA ARG A 106 -16.79 0.59 7.23
C ARG A 106 -17.46 1.16 8.49
N ARG A 107 -17.54 2.49 8.61
CA ARG A 107 -18.06 3.20 9.79
C ARG A 107 -19.24 4.12 9.47
N ASP A 108 -19.88 3.96 8.31
CA ASP A 108 -21.07 4.73 7.91
C ASP A 108 -20.87 6.26 8.02
N LEU A 109 -19.73 6.78 7.55
CA LEU A 109 -19.38 8.21 7.63
C LEU A 109 -19.78 9.02 6.38
N ASP A 110 -20.56 8.42 5.47
CA ASP A 110 -20.94 8.94 4.16
C ASP A 110 -19.74 9.42 3.31
N ARG A 111 -20.03 10.03 2.15
CA ARG A 111 -19.07 10.75 1.31
C ARG A 111 -17.81 9.96 0.90
N VAL A 112 -17.98 8.68 0.59
CA VAL A 112 -16.88 7.77 0.23
C VAL A 112 -16.24 8.21 -1.08
N GLU A 113 -17.04 8.47 -2.11
CA GLU A 113 -16.55 8.88 -3.43
C GLU A 113 -15.80 10.21 -3.38
N GLU A 114 -16.33 11.20 -2.65
CA GLU A 114 -15.71 12.52 -2.52
C GLU A 114 -14.38 12.46 -1.76
N ALA A 115 -14.26 11.56 -0.78
CA ALA A 115 -13.00 11.31 -0.11
C ALA A 115 -11.94 10.75 -1.08
N TYR A 116 -12.33 9.84 -1.97
CA TYR A 116 -11.41 9.24 -2.94
C TYR A 116 -11.01 10.27 -4.00
N GLN A 117 -11.98 11.08 -4.46
CA GLN A 117 -11.72 12.22 -5.34
C GLN A 117 -10.78 13.23 -4.68
N GLU A 118 -10.91 13.50 -3.38
CA GLU A 118 -10.01 14.40 -2.67
C GLU A 118 -8.57 13.87 -2.62
N VAL A 119 -8.38 12.57 -2.42
CA VAL A 119 -7.05 11.93 -2.52
C VAL A 119 -6.50 12.07 -3.93
N ALA A 120 -7.29 11.74 -4.96
CA ALA A 120 -6.91 11.87 -6.36
C ALA A 120 -6.59 13.32 -6.75
N ARG A 121 -7.34 14.29 -6.23
CA ARG A 121 -7.12 15.74 -6.45
C ARG A 121 -5.79 16.18 -5.90
N ARG A 122 -5.45 15.75 -4.68
CA ARG A 122 -4.17 16.08 -4.02
C ARG A 122 -2.99 15.41 -4.73
N LEU A 123 -3.17 14.17 -5.21
CA LEU A 123 -2.18 13.48 -6.05
C LEU A 123 -2.04 14.11 -7.46
N GLY A 124 -2.98 14.97 -7.87
CA GLY A 124 -2.95 15.60 -9.20
C GLY A 124 -3.37 14.67 -10.34
N ILE A 125 -4.10 13.59 -10.04
CA ILE A 125 -4.50 12.55 -11.01
C ILE A 125 -5.99 12.61 -11.36
N LEU A 126 -6.73 13.63 -10.89
CA LEU A 126 -8.12 13.83 -11.30
C LEU A 126 -8.19 14.26 -12.78
N PRO A 127 -9.04 13.62 -13.61
CA PRO A 127 -9.12 13.88 -15.05
C PRO A 127 -9.62 15.29 -15.42
N GLU A 128 -10.23 16.03 -14.49
CA GLU A 128 -10.78 17.37 -14.74
C GLU A 128 -9.71 18.40 -15.17
N GLY A 129 -8.42 18.09 -15.02
CA GLY A 129 -7.30 18.91 -15.46
C GLY A 129 -6.70 18.58 -16.85
N GLY A 130 -7.24 17.57 -17.57
CA GLY A 130 -6.57 16.98 -18.73
C GLY A 130 -5.33 16.15 -18.34
N PRO A 131 -4.75 15.34 -19.25
CA PRO A 131 -3.57 14.55 -18.94
C PRO A 131 -2.39 15.46 -18.62
N ARG A 132 -1.96 15.47 -17.36
CA ARG A 132 -0.64 15.93 -16.98
C ARG A 132 0.19 14.68 -16.75
N ASP A 133 0.94 14.28 -17.76
CA ASP A 133 2.04 13.36 -17.53
C ASP A 133 2.98 14.04 -16.53
N LEU A 134 2.99 13.55 -15.29
CA LEU A 134 4.03 13.90 -14.33
C LEU A 134 5.32 13.33 -14.90
N GLN A 135 6.17 14.18 -15.48
CA GLN A 135 7.53 13.80 -15.84
C GLN A 135 8.22 13.32 -14.56
N GLY A 136 8.48 12.02 -14.49
CA GLY A 136 9.32 11.44 -13.45
C GLY A 136 10.71 12.10 -13.48
N PRO A 137 11.45 12.07 -12.36
CA PRO A 137 12.81 12.60 -12.35
C PRO A 137 13.66 11.88 -13.39
N ASP A 138 14.45 12.64 -14.15
CA ASP A 138 15.44 12.07 -15.08
C ASP A 138 16.35 11.14 -14.27
N THR A 139 16.21 9.84 -14.49
CA THR A 139 17.12 8.86 -13.93
C THR A 139 18.49 9.09 -14.56
N ILE A 140 19.42 9.59 -13.77
CA ILE A 140 20.84 9.61 -14.11
C ILE A 140 21.30 8.14 -14.14
N GLN A 141 21.52 7.62 -15.34
CA GLN A 141 22.26 6.37 -15.55
C GLN A 141 23.73 6.53 -15.18
#